data_AF-A0A6G3LCY2-F1
#
_entry.id   AF-A0A6G3LCY2-F1
#
_cell.length_a   1.000
_cell.length_b   1.000
_cell.length_c   1.000
_cell.angle_alpha   90.00
_cell.angle_beta   90.00
_cell.angle_gamma   90.00
#
_symmetry.space_group_name_H-M   'P 1'
#
loop_
_entity.id
_entity.type
_entity.pdbx_description
1 polymer ?
#
loop_
_entity_poly.entity_id
_entity_poly.type
_entity_poly.pdbx_seq_one_letter_code
_entity_poly.pdbx_strand_id
1 'polypeptide(L)'
;RQVLLVGSAGLVLALLFPMEEYQWFLLIIGGAFVPLATIMIVDYYLVSKRRYDAEELIGGKLPKARKTGISSWAIGFAVYMLISIYAPQIGSTIPSMIATGALYYTMSTLFERRIRVKMY
;
A
#
# COMPACT_ATOMS: atom_id res chain seq x y z
N ARG A 1 24.65 9.46 12.09
CA ARG A 1 24.38 8.69 13.34
C ARG A 1 23.24 7.67 13.16
N GLN A 2 22.04 8.07 12.75
CA GLN A 2 20.90 7.14 12.57
C GLN A 2 21.17 6.04 11.55
N VAL A 3 21.84 6.35 10.43
CA VAL A 3 22.22 5.37 9.40
C VAL A 3 23.05 4.23 9.97
N LEU A 4 24.03 4.54 10.83
CA LEU A 4 24.87 3.52 11.48
C LEU A 4 24.04 2.67 12.45
N LEU A 5 23.13 3.27 13.21
CA LEU A 5 22.27 2.52 14.13
C LEU A 5 21.35 1.54 13.40
N VAL A 6 20.65 2.00 12.36
CA VAL A 6 19.74 1.15 11.58
C VAL A 6 20.53 0.09 10.79
N GLY A 7 21.68 0.46 10.23
CA GLY A 7 22.55 -0.46 9.51
C GLY A 7 23.11 -1.56 10.41
N SER A 8 23.62 -1.21 11.59
CA SER A 8 24.11 -2.19 12.57
C SER A 8 22.98 -3.09 13.09
N ALA A 9 21.80 -2.54 13.36
CA ALA A 9 20.63 -3.33 13.75
C ALA A 9 20.20 -4.31 12.65
N GLY A 10 20.17 -3.85 11.39
CA GLY A 10 19.86 -4.68 10.24
C GLY A 10 20.88 -5.80 10.03
N LEU A 11 22.17 -5.52 10.21
CA LEU A 11 23.24 -6.53 10.15
C LEU A 11 23.05 -7.62 11.22
N VAL A 12 22.85 -7.21 12.48
CA VAL A 12 22.63 -8.16 13.58
C VAL A 12 21.38 -9.01 13.32
N LEU A 13 20.29 -8.38 12.88
CA LEU A 13 19.08 -9.10 12.52
C LEU A 13 19.34 -10.10 11.39
N ALA A 14 20.03 -9.70 10.33
CA ALA A 14 20.35 -10.58 9.21
C ALA A 14 21.24 -11.77 9.61
N LEU A 15 22.17 -11.59 10.55
CA LEU A 15 23.02 -12.68 11.06
C LEU A 15 22.25 -13.69 11.93
N LEU A 16 21.19 -13.23 12.60
CA LEU A 16 20.38 -14.06 13.51
C LEU A 16 19.11 -14.60 12.86
N PHE A 17 18.71 -14.08 11.70
CA PHE A 17 17.45 -14.43 11.06
C PHE A 17 17.53 -15.83 10.42
N PRO A 18 16.60 -16.74 10.73
CA PRO A 18 16.62 -18.08 10.16
C PRO A 18 16.28 -18.04 8.66
N MET A 19 17.08 -18.73 7.86
CA MET A 19 16.91 -18.77 6.40
C MET A 19 15.55 -19.38 5.98
N GLU A 20 15.03 -20.30 6.78
CA GLU A 20 13.74 -20.98 6.55
C GLU A 20 12.56 -19.99 6.55
N GLU A 21 12.63 -18.92 7.35
CA GLU A 21 11.58 -17.90 7.47
C GLU A 21 11.73 -16.76 6.45
N TYR A 22 12.83 -16.73 5.70
CA TYR A 22 13.13 -15.62 4.79
C TYR A 22 12.06 -15.48 3.71
N GLN A 23 11.53 -16.59 3.21
CA GLN A 23 10.42 -16.58 2.26
C GLN A 23 9.17 -15.92 2.84
N TRP A 24 8.77 -16.28 4.06
CA TRP A 24 7.60 -15.68 4.71
C TRP A 24 7.79 -14.20 4.98
N PHE A 25 8.99 -13.80 5.39
CA PHE A 25 9.35 -12.39 5.53
C PHE A 25 9.18 -11.62 4.21
N LEU A 26 9.69 -12.16 3.10
CA LEU A 26 9.52 -11.55 1.78
C LEU A 26 8.05 -11.47 1.36
N LEU A 27 7.24 -12.49 1.66
CA LEU A 27 5.81 -12.49 1.37
C LEU A 27 5.05 -11.44 2.17
N ILE A 28 5.35 -11.28 3.46
CA ILE A 28 4.72 -10.24 4.31
C ILE A 28 5.06 -8.85 3.77
N ILE A 29 6.33 -8.62 3.44
CA ILE A 29 6.78 -7.33 2.90
C ILE A 29 6.17 -7.07 1.52
N GLY A 30 6.18 -8.07 0.63
CA GLY A 30 5.52 -7.99 -0.67
C GLY A 30 4.02 -7.69 -0.53
N GLY A 31 3.34 -8.37 0.39
CA GLY A 31 1.94 -8.16 0.69
C GLY A 31 1.64 -6.79 1.26
N ALA A 32 2.57 -6.17 1.99
CA ALA A 32 2.42 -4.80 2.47
C ALA A 32 2.64 -3.76 1.37
N PHE A 33 3.68 -3.93 0.54
CA PHE A 33 4.07 -2.91 -0.44
C PHE A 33 3.26 -2.96 -1.74
N VAL A 34 2.86 -4.14 -2.22
CA VAL A 34 2.13 -4.27 -3.49
C VAL A 34 0.78 -3.52 -3.44
N PRO A 35 -0.08 -3.68 -2.40
CA PRO A 35 -1.31 -2.89 -2.26
C PRO A 35 -1.04 -1.39 -2.08
N LEU A 36 0.01 -0.99 -1.35
CA LEU A 36 0.36 0.43 -1.19
C LEU A 36 0.72 1.08 -2.53
N ALA A 37 1.61 0.44 -3.29
CA ALA A 37 2.00 0.92 -4.61
C ALA A 37 0.79 0.98 -5.55
N THR A 38 -0.09 -0.03 -5.48
CA THR A 38 -1.34 -0.04 -6.24
C THR A 38 -2.24 1.16 -5.92
N ILE A 39 -2.46 1.45 -4.64
CA ILE A 39 -3.25 2.60 -4.22
C ILE A 39 -2.66 3.88 -4.77
N MET A 40 -1.33 4.07 -4.67
CA MET A 40 -0.66 5.26 -5.21
C MET A 40 -0.87 5.43 -6.72
N ILE A 41 -0.71 4.34 -7.48
CA ILE A 41 -0.91 4.35 -8.94
C ILE A 41 -2.37 4.69 -9.27
N VAL A 42 -3.32 4.04 -8.61
CA VAL A 42 -4.75 4.24 -8.87
C VAL A 42 -5.20 5.64 -8.47
N ASP A 43 -4.75 6.12 -7.32
CA ASP A 43 -5.06 7.45 -6.82
C ASP A 43 -4.58 8.53 -7.79
N TYR A 44 -3.35 8.39 -8.28
CA TYR A 44 -2.76 9.38 -9.18
C TYR A 44 -3.40 9.33 -10.57
N TYR A 45 -3.45 8.15 -11.19
CA TYR A 45 -3.86 8.04 -12.59
C TYR A 45 -5.38 8.04 -12.80
N LEU A 46 -6.14 7.36 -11.93
CA LEU A 46 -7.58 7.15 -12.12
C LEU A 46 -8.44 8.11 -11.31
N VAL A 47 -8.13 8.29 -10.01
CA VAL A 47 -8.96 9.10 -9.10
C VAL A 47 -8.67 10.59 -9.29
N SER A 48 -7.39 10.97 -9.26
CA SER A 48 -6.95 12.36 -9.36
C SER A 48 -6.63 12.78 -10.78
N LYS A 49 -6.72 11.84 -11.74
CA LYS A 49 -6.53 12.11 -13.18
C LYS A 49 -5.25 12.89 -13.48
N ARG A 50 -4.16 12.53 -12.78
CA ARG A 50 -2.82 13.15 -12.87
C ARG A 50 -2.77 14.62 -12.42
N ARG A 51 -3.71 15.04 -11.58
CA ARG A 51 -3.76 16.39 -11.01
C ARG A 51 -3.54 16.30 -9.51
N TYR A 52 -2.29 16.50 -9.10
CA TYR A 52 -1.95 16.80 -7.72
C TYR A 52 -1.50 18.25 -7.65
N ASP A 53 -2.06 18.99 -6.72
CA ASP A 53 -1.60 20.33 -6.39
C ASP A 53 -0.46 20.20 -5.36
N ALA A 54 0.70 20.80 -5.67
CA ALA A 54 1.84 20.81 -4.76
C ALA A 54 1.50 21.55 -3.46
N GLU A 55 0.65 22.57 -3.52
CA GLU A 55 0.22 23.34 -2.36
C GLU A 55 -0.72 22.53 -1.45
N GLU A 56 -1.53 21.63 -2.02
CA GLU A 56 -2.35 20.70 -1.22
C GLU A 56 -1.48 19.65 -0.50
N LEU A 57 -0.44 19.15 -1.17
CA LEU A 57 0.49 18.15 -0.63
C LEU A 57 1.36 18.71 0.50
N ILE A 58 1.86 19.94 0.34
CA ILE A 58 2.81 20.57 1.26
C ILE A 58 2.08 21.40 2.32
N GLY A 59 0.94 22.01 1.98
CA GLY A 59 0.19 22.95 2.82
C GLY A 59 -0.65 22.30 3.93
N GLY A 60 -0.59 20.98 4.11
CA GLY A 60 -1.26 20.29 5.22
C GLY A 60 -2.79 20.30 5.15
N LYS A 61 -3.38 20.62 3.99
CA LYS A 61 -4.84 20.60 3.77
C LYS A 61 -5.39 19.17 3.62
N LEU A 62 -4.52 18.19 3.43
CA LEU A 62 -4.89 16.79 3.30
C LEU A 62 -5.14 16.15 4.68
N PRO A 63 -6.15 15.26 4.79
CA PRO A 63 -6.37 14.50 6.01
C PRO A 63 -5.14 13.63 6.33
N LYS A 64 -4.72 13.61 7.60
CA LYS A 64 -3.58 12.80 8.09
C LYS A 64 -3.69 11.30 7.76
N ALA A 65 -4.92 10.80 7.62
CA ALA A 65 -5.20 9.42 7.28
C ALA A 65 -6.48 9.32 6.44
N ARG A 66 -6.38 8.74 5.25
CA ARG A 66 -7.55 8.41 4.41
C ARG A 66 -8.04 7.01 4.77
N LYS A 67 -9.22 6.93 5.40
CA LYS A 67 -9.83 5.64 5.79
C LYS A 67 -10.01 4.71 4.59
N THR A 68 -10.38 5.26 3.43
CA THR A 68 -10.48 4.57 2.14
C THR A 68 -9.18 3.86 1.78
N GLY A 69 -8.05 4.58 1.80
CA GLY A 69 -6.72 4.02 1.54
C GLY A 69 -6.33 2.92 2.53
N ILE A 70 -6.57 3.14 3.83
CA ILE A 70 -6.23 2.16 4.88
C ILE A 70 -7.06 0.89 4.73
N SER A 71 -8.37 0.99 4.50
CA SER A 71 -9.23 -0.17 4.32
C SER A 71 -8.90 -0.94 3.04
N SER A 72 -8.65 -0.24 1.93
CA SER A 72 -8.26 -0.88 0.68
C SER A 72 -6.91 -1.59 0.81
N TRP A 73 -5.96 -0.98 1.54
CA TRP A 73 -4.67 -1.58 1.82
C TRP A 73 -4.81 -2.86 2.64
N ALA A 74 -5.57 -2.82 3.74
CA ALA A 74 -5.76 -3.98 4.61
C ALA A 74 -6.40 -5.17 3.86
N ILE A 75 -7.40 -4.88 3.02
CA ILE A 75 -8.04 -5.91 2.19
C ILE A 75 -7.07 -6.43 1.12
N GLY A 76 -6.31 -5.54 0.47
CA GLY A 76 -5.27 -5.92 -0.48
C GLY A 76 -4.21 -6.83 0.13
N PHE A 77 -3.72 -6.46 1.32
CA PHE A 77 -2.78 -7.26 2.10
C PHE A 77 -3.34 -8.65 2.41
N ALA A 78 -4.59 -8.72 2.87
CA ALA A 78 -5.25 -10.00 3.14
C ALA A 78 -5.38 -10.85 1.87
N VAL A 79 -5.79 -10.28 0.74
CA VAL A 79 -5.86 -10.98 -0.55
C VAL A 79 -4.49 -11.51 -0.96
N TYR A 80 -3.44 -10.69 -0.85
CA TYR A 80 -2.08 -11.12 -1.16
C TYR A 80 -1.68 -12.33 -0.31
N MET A 81 -1.86 -12.25 1.01
CA MET A 81 -1.50 -13.33 1.93
C MET A 81 -2.30 -14.60 1.69
N LEU A 82 -3.62 -14.49 1.47
CA LEU A 82 -4.48 -15.64 1.18
C LEU A 82 -4.03 -16.35 -0.10
N ILE A 83 -3.69 -15.61 -1.15
CA ILE A 83 -3.21 -16.22 -2.40
C ILE A 83 -1.83 -16.84 -2.21
N SER A 84 -0.93 -16.17 -1.49
CA SER A 84 0.40 -16.72 -1.18
C SER A 84 0.32 -18.02 -0.37
N ILE A 85 -0.69 -18.19 0.49
CA ILE A 85 -0.89 -19.39 1.29
C ILE A 85 -1.60 -20.50 0.49
N TYR A 86 -2.72 -20.19 -0.16
CA TYR A 86 -3.62 -21.20 -0.73
C TYR A 86 -3.44 -21.45 -2.23
N ALA A 87 -2.85 -20.50 -2.97
CA ALA A 87 -2.67 -20.59 -4.42
C ALA A 87 -1.33 -19.98 -4.88
N PRO A 88 -0.18 -20.41 -4.30
CA PRO A 88 1.13 -19.83 -4.62
C PRO A 88 1.50 -19.94 -6.11
N GLN A 89 0.99 -20.95 -6.82
CA GLN A 89 1.23 -21.17 -8.25
C GLN A 89 0.70 -20.04 -9.17
N ILE A 90 -0.28 -19.25 -8.71
CA ILE A 90 -0.87 -18.15 -9.50
C ILE A 90 -0.05 -16.85 -9.31
N GLY A 91 0.69 -16.75 -8.21
CA GLY A 91 1.33 -15.52 -7.78
C GLY A 91 0.34 -14.52 -7.19
N SER A 92 0.69 -13.92 -6.05
CA SER A 92 -0.21 -13.03 -5.29
C SER A 92 -0.19 -11.58 -5.76
N THR A 93 0.86 -11.14 -6.46
CA THR A 93 1.05 -9.74 -6.86
C THR A 93 -0.08 -9.22 -7.74
N ILE A 94 -0.27 -9.78 -8.95
CA ILE A 94 -1.26 -9.27 -9.92
C ILE A 94 -2.69 -9.33 -9.36
N PRO A 95 -3.17 -10.46 -8.78
CA PRO A 95 -4.52 -10.51 -8.22
C PRO A 95 -4.73 -9.51 -7.08
N SER A 96 -3.74 -9.34 -6.19
CA SER A 96 -3.79 -8.35 -5.12
C SER A 96 -3.85 -6.92 -5.67
N MET A 97 -3.08 -6.60 -6.70
CA MET A 97 -3.13 -5.29 -7.36
C MET A 97 -4.53 -5.03 -7.95
N ILE A 98 -5.11 -6.00 -8.64
CA ILE A 98 -6.45 -5.86 -9.22
C ILE A 98 -7.49 -5.65 -8.11
N ALA A 99 -7.48 -6.47 -7.06
CA ALA A 99 -8.42 -6.39 -5.95
C ALA A 99 -8.30 -5.05 -5.20
N THR A 100 -7.08 -4.67 -4.83
CA THR A 100 -6.81 -3.40 -4.12
C THR A 100 -7.20 -2.20 -4.98
N GLY A 101 -6.83 -2.22 -6.27
CA GLY A 101 -7.08 -1.10 -7.17
C GLY A 101 -8.56 -0.91 -7.46
N ALA A 102 -9.29 -1.99 -7.72
CA ALA A 102 -10.74 -1.93 -7.91
C ALA A 102 -11.46 -1.43 -6.65
N LEU A 103 -11.07 -1.93 -5.48
CA LEU A 103 -11.65 -1.51 -4.22
C LEU A 103 -11.35 -0.03 -3.91
N TYR A 104 -10.09 0.39 -4.04
CA TYR A 104 -9.72 1.77 -3.79
C TYR A 104 -10.41 2.72 -4.76
N TYR A 105 -10.46 2.37 -6.05
CA TYR A 105 -11.13 3.19 -7.06
C TYR A 105 -12.64 3.33 -6.78
N THR A 106 -13.33 2.24 -6.45
CA THR A 106 -14.76 2.27 -6.14
C THR A 106 -15.04 3.05 -4.85
N MET A 107 -14.27 2.81 -3.78
CA MET A 107 -14.43 3.55 -2.52
C MET A 107 -14.14 5.04 -2.67
N SER A 108 -13.05 5.41 -3.36
CA SER A 108 -12.66 6.82 -3.56
C SER A 108 -13.66 7.56 -4.45
N THR A 109 -14.18 6.93 -5.51
CA THR A 109 -15.17 7.57 -6.38
C THR A 109 -16.53 7.74 -5.70
N LEU A 110 -16.94 6.80 -4.83
CA LEU A 110 -18.19 6.88 -4.07
C LEU A 110 -18.12 7.84 -2.87
N PHE A 111 -17.02 7.83 -2.11
CA PHE A 111 -16.88 8.64 -0.89
C PHE A 111 -16.22 10.01 -1.13
N GLU A 112 -15.20 10.12 -1.98
CA GLU A 112 -14.37 11.33 -2.07
C GLU A 112 -14.87 12.36 -3.11
N ARG A 113 -15.89 12.02 -3.92
CA ARG A 113 -16.68 13.04 -4.64
C ARG A 113 -17.26 14.11 -3.70
N ARG A 114 -17.57 13.75 -2.43
CA ARG A 114 -18.12 14.69 -1.44
C ARG A 114 -17.08 15.61 -0.78
N ILE A 115 -15.80 15.24 -0.75
CA ILE A 115 -14.77 16.04 -0.04
C ILE A 115 -14.21 17.13 -0.96
N ARG A 116 -14.02 16.83 -2.26
CA ARG A 116 -13.51 17.81 -3.23
C ARG A 116 -14.48 18.98 -3.50
N VAL A 117 -15.79 18.77 -3.34
CA VAL A 117 -16.82 19.82 -3.54
C VAL A 117 -16.93 20.78 -2.35
N LYS A 118 -16.47 20.38 -1.15
CA LYS A 118 -16.59 21.20 0.06
C LYS A 118 -15.40 22.14 0.31
N MET A 119 -14.38 22.08 -0.56
CA MET A 119 -13.13 22.83 -0.43
C MET A 119 -12.98 23.94 -1.50
N TYR A 120 -13.97 24.07 -2.39
CA TYR A 120 -14.21 25.25 -3.23
C TYR A 120 -15.39 26.03 -2.65
#